data_AF-A0A5E4N304-F1
#
_entry.id   AF-A0A5E4N304-F1
#
_cell.length_a   1.000
_cell.length_b   1.000
_cell.length_c   1.000
_cell.angle_alpha   90.00
_cell.angle_beta   90.00
_cell.angle_gamma   90.00
#
_symmetry.space_group_name_H-M   'P 1'
#
loop_
_entity.id
_entity.type
_entity.pdbx_description
1 polymer ?
#
loop_
_entity_poly.entity_id
_entity_poly.type
_entity_poly.pdbx_seq_one_letter_code
_entity_poly.pdbx_strand_id
1 'polypeptide(L)'
;MLKKLELWRKRALQNNFNHFPTLYAFIESSDEVFPQDTKDIIIEHLQILKHSFRKYFPVPDKNKNWVVDPFNADVPDITGLTTTQENQLIEISSNSNLKRVFKESSLSSFWLNIRQDYPEISDSALRPLMLFSTTYLCEKGFSAYVYTKNKYRNRLNIESDLRIQLSNIDPKIPDLGSAIFFIFSKGVRQRKSLGNADIDDLASYGKNFEQALNHLKRAFVIMDQMNFSLKTNKCFFFNKNIELLGHNISVNGITPLNRNIKAITEFKHLLRILGLKHSLYLAK
;
A
#
# COMPACT_ATOMS: atom_id res chain seq x y z
N MET A 1 -20.90 4.89 5.51
CA MET A 1 -20.94 4.29 4.15
C MET A 1 -21.87 3.08 4.08
N LEU A 2 -21.70 2.06 4.92
CA LEU A 2 -22.54 0.84 4.94
C LEU A 2 -24.05 1.10 5.13
N LYS A 3 -24.42 2.01 6.04
CA LYS A 3 -25.83 2.44 6.22
C LYS A 3 -26.44 3.08 4.95
N LYS A 4 -25.62 3.77 4.14
CA LYS A 4 -26.08 4.34 2.86
C LYS A 4 -26.36 3.23 1.84
N LEU A 5 -25.50 2.22 1.75
CA LEU A 5 -25.72 1.07 0.87
C LEU A 5 -26.99 0.28 1.24
N GLU A 6 -27.27 0.11 2.54
CA GLU A 6 -28.54 -0.48 2.99
C GLU A 6 -29.75 0.37 2.61
N LEU A 7 -29.66 1.69 2.77
CA LEU A 7 -30.72 2.62 2.37
C LEU A 7 -30.95 2.56 0.85
N TRP A 8 -29.89 2.57 0.05
CA TRP A 8 -29.99 2.51 -1.41
C TRP A 8 -30.58 1.19 -1.88
N ARG A 9 -30.22 0.06 -1.25
CA ARG A 9 -30.83 -1.24 -1.54
C ARG A 9 -32.32 -1.24 -1.22
N LYS A 10 -32.73 -0.70 -0.06
CA LYS A 10 -34.15 -0.59 0.31
C LYS A 10 -34.94 0.30 -0.66
N ARG A 11 -34.35 1.41 -1.11
CA ARG A 11 -34.99 2.31 -2.09
C ARG A 11 -35.06 1.70 -3.48
N ALA A 12 -34.02 0.99 -3.93
CA ALA A 12 -34.04 0.25 -5.19
C ALA A 12 -35.16 -0.80 -5.21
N LEU A 13 -35.40 -1.53 -4.12
CA LEU A 13 -36.54 -2.44 -3.98
C LEU A 13 -37.90 -1.73 -4.20
N GLN A 14 -38.01 -0.49 -3.73
CA GLN A 14 -39.19 0.38 -3.83
C GLN A 14 -39.29 1.15 -5.17
N ASN A 15 -38.48 0.81 -6.19
CA ASN A 15 -38.38 1.55 -7.47
C ASN A 15 -37.94 3.02 -7.31
N ASN A 16 -37.26 3.36 -6.23
CA ASN A 16 -36.74 4.71 -6.00
C ASN A 16 -35.23 4.76 -6.26
N PHE A 17 -34.84 5.35 -7.38
CA PHE A 17 -33.44 5.46 -7.83
C PHE A 17 -32.85 6.87 -7.67
N ASN A 18 -33.45 7.76 -6.86
CA ASN A 18 -33.04 9.16 -6.70
C ASN A 18 -31.58 9.33 -6.22
N HIS A 19 -30.98 8.27 -5.67
CA HIS A 19 -29.57 8.25 -5.25
C HIS A 19 -28.59 7.98 -6.39
N PHE A 20 -29.08 7.69 -7.60
CA PHE A 20 -28.31 7.47 -8.82
C PHE A 20 -28.73 8.53 -9.84
N PRO A 21 -28.15 9.75 -9.79
CA PRO A 21 -28.67 10.89 -10.55
C PRO A 21 -28.78 10.65 -12.05
N THR A 22 -27.80 9.98 -12.65
CA THR A 22 -27.80 9.64 -14.08
C THR A 22 -28.88 8.63 -14.44
N LEU A 23 -29.07 7.61 -13.60
CA LEU A 23 -30.10 6.59 -13.79
C LEU A 23 -31.49 7.19 -13.58
N TYR A 24 -31.64 8.03 -12.56
CA TYR A 24 -32.88 8.73 -12.26
C TYR A 24 -33.29 9.66 -13.42
N ALA A 25 -32.37 10.48 -13.92
CA ALA A 25 -32.62 11.35 -15.07
C ALA A 25 -32.96 10.55 -16.34
N PHE A 26 -32.33 9.39 -16.54
CA PHE A 26 -32.66 8.49 -17.65
C PHE A 26 -34.08 7.94 -17.52
N ILE A 27 -34.47 7.46 -16.34
CA ILE A 27 -35.82 6.94 -16.06
C ILE A 27 -36.88 8.05 -16.19
N GLU A 28 -36.61 9.28 -15.74
CA GLU A 28 -37.53 10.40 -15.95
C GLU A 28 -37.67 10.81 -17.42
N SER A 29 -36.61 10.61 -18.22
CA SER A 29 -36.62 10.91 -19.65
C SER A 29 -37.25 9.82 -20.52
N SER A 30 -37.45 8.61 -19.98
CA SER A 30 -38.06 7.47 -20.67
C SER A 30 -39.45 7.18 -20.08
N ASP A 31 -40.49 7.14 -20.90
CA ASP A 31 -41.84 6.69 -20.46
C ASP A 31 -41.93 5.17 -20.17
N GLU A 32 -40.79 4.46 -20.19
CA GLU A 32 -40.74 3.01 -20.03
C GLU A 32 -40.52 2.56 -18.58
N VAL A 33 -41.13 1.44 -18.23
CA VAL A 33 -40.95 0.78 -16.94
C VAL A 33 -39.54 0.21 -16.86
N PHE A 34 -38.80 0.58 -15.81
CA PHE A 34 -37.43 0.09 -15.61
C PHE A 34 -37.39 -1.46 -15.56
N PRO A 35 -36.54 -2.13 -16.36
CA PRO A 35 -36.49 -3.59 -16.43
C PRO A 35 -36.19 -4.23 -15.06
N GLN A 36 -36.99 -5.23 -14.71
CA GLN A 36 -36.88 -5.94 -13.43
C GLN A 36 -35.53 -6.70 -13.32
N ASP A 37 -35.04 -7.28 -14.41
CA ASP A 37 -33.75 -7.99 -14.43
C ASP A 37 -32.58 -7.07 -14.06
N THR A 38 -32.54 -5.86 -14.62
CA THR A 38 -31.50 -4.87 -14.33
C THR A 38 -31.58 -4.36 -12.89
N LYS A 39 -32.80 -4.22 -12.36
CA LYS A 39 -33.04 -3.86 -10.96
C LYS A 39 -32.48 -4.91 -10.00
N ASP A 40 -32.69 -6.18 -10.30
CA ASP A 40 -32.21 -7.28 -9.47
C ASP A 40 -30.68 -7.33 -9.45
N ILE A 41 -30.03 -7.09 -10.60
CA ILE A 41 -28.56 -6.95 -10.70
C ILE A 41 -28.05 -5.79 -9.82
N ILE A 42 -28.72 -4.63 -9.83
CA ILE A 42 -28.32 -3.48 -9.00
C ILE A 42 -28.43 -3.82 -7.51
N ILE A 43 -29.52 -4.47 -7.10
CA ILE A 43 -29.77 -4.86 -5.71
C ILE A 43 -28.70 -5.86 -5.23
N GLU A 44 -28.42 -6.87 -6.06
CA GLU A 44 -27.38 -7.86 -5.80
C GLU A 44 -26.01 -7.20 -5.69
N HIS A 45 -25.66 -6.31 -6.61
CA HIS A 45 -24.40 -5.61 -6.60
C HIS A 45 -24.21 -4.74 -5.34
N LEU A 46 -25.25 -4.02 -4.91
CA LEU A 46 -25.22 -3.25 -3.66
C LEU A 46 -24.98 -4.15 -2.44
N GLN A 47 -25.48 -5.37 -2.47
CA GLN A 47 -25.29 -6.36 -1.40
C GLN A 47 -23.87 -6.94 -1.39
N ILE A 48 -23.33 -7.29 -2.57
CA ILE A 48 -21.94 -7.73 -2.72
C ILE A 48 -21.00 -6.61 -2.26
N LEU A 49 -21.25 -5.37 -2.69
CA LEU A 49 -20.44 -4.22 -2.31
C LEU A 49 -20.46 -4.02 -0.79
N LYS A 50 -21.63 -4.10 -0.15
CA LYS A 50 -21.75 -4.04 1.31
C LYS A 50 -20.91 -5.13 2.00
N HIS A 51 -20.94 -6.36 1.49
CA HIS A 51 -20.15 -7.47 2.05
C HIS A 51 -18.65 -7.24 1.88
N SER A 52 -18.21 -6.80 0.69
CA SER A 52 -16.82 -6.44 0.43
C SER A 52 -16.34 -5.31 1.35
N PHE A 53 -17.15 -4.27 1.57
CA PHE A 53 -16.80 -3.22 2.53
C PHE A 53 -16.63 -3.76 3.95
N ARG A 54 -17.39 -4.78 4.37
CA ARG A 54 -17.21 -5.39 5.71
C ARG A 54 -15.90 -6.16 5.86
N LYS A 55 -15.32 -6.65 4.77
CA LYS A 55 -13.99 -7.28 4.77
C LYS A 55 -12.89 -6.27 5.10
N TYR A 56 -13.02 -5.03 4.62
CA TYR A 56 -12.03 -3.97 4.85
C TYR A 56 -12.35 -3.09 6.07
N PHE A 57 -13.63 -2.92 6.39
CA PHE A 57 -14.13 -2.12 7.50
C PHE A 57 -14.96 -3.01 8.45
N PRO A 58 -14.29 -3.69 9.40
CA PRO A 58 -14.98 -4.54 10.36
C PRO A 58 -15.98 -3.74 11.20
N VAL A 59 -16.91 -4.45 11.84
CA VAL A 59 -17.83 -3.81 12.78
C VAL A 59 -16.99 -3.16 13.89
N PRO A 60 -17.22 -1.87 14.23
CA PRO A 60 -16.55 -1.24 15.35
C PRO A 60 -16.78 -2.10 16.59
N ASP A 61 -15.68 -2.52 17.21
CA ASP A 61 -15.73 -3.30 18.43
C ASP A 61 -16.34 -2.43 19.53
N LYS A 62 -17.50 -2.84 20.05
CA LYS A 62 -18.20 -2.11 21.11
C LYS A 62 -17.32 -2.01 22.37
N ASN A 63 -16.42 -2.97 22.57
CA ASN A 63 -15.47 -3.01 23.67
C ASN A 63 -14.36 -1.94 23.55
N LYS A 64 -14.33 -1.16 22.46
CA LYS A 64 -13.38 -0.05 22.25
C LYS A 64 -14.05 1.32 22.24
N ASN A 65 -15.34 1.40 22.58
CA ASN A 65 -16.05 2.68 22.65
C ASN A 65 -15.43 3.64 23.68
N TRP A 66 -14.82 3.10 24.75
CA TRP A 66 -14.09 3.88 25.74
C TRP A 66 -12.93 4.70 25.15
N VAL A 67 -12.39 4.30 23.99
CA VAL A 67 -11.35 5.08 23.28
C VAL A 67 -11.93 6.38 22.73
N VAL A 68 -13.19 6.37 22.30
CA VAL A 68 -13.89 7.54 21.73
C VAL A 68 -14.55 8.36 22.82
N ASP A 69 -15.08 7.72 23.86
CA ASP A 69 -15.73 8.38 24.98
C ASP A 69 -15.35 7.70 26.31
N PRO A 70 -14.23 8.09 26.92
CA PRO A 70 -13.76 7.49 28.17
C PRO A 70 -14.63 7.86 29.39
N PHE A 71 -15.52 8.86 29.28
CA PHE A 71 -16.34 9.34 30.39
C PHE A 71 -17.71 8.67 30.50
N ASN A 72 -18.12 7.93 29.47
CA ASN A 72 -19.35 7.14 29.44
C ASN A 72 -19.06 5.63 29.23
N ALA A 73 -17.86 5.19 29.61
CA ALA A 73 -17.43 3.81 29.51
C ALA A 73 -18.00 2.98 30.66
N ASP A 74 -18.75 1.92 30.34
CA ASP A 74 -19.21 0.94 31.33
C ASP A 74 -18.10 -0.07 31.59
N VAL A 75 -17.15 0.30 32.48
CA VAL A 75 -15.90 -0.44 32.71
C VAL A 75 -16.10 -1.93 32.99
N PRO A 76 -17.09 -2.36 33.80
CA PRO A 76 -17.38 -3.79 34.04
C PRO A 76 -17.73 -4.62 32.80
N ASP A 77 -18.28 -3.99 31.75
CA ASP A 77 -18.70 -4.68 30.52
C ASP A 77 -17.60 -4.72 29.45
N ILE A 78 -16.45 -4.07 29.69
CA ILE A 78 -15.34 -3.99 28.72
C ILE A 78 -14.44 -5.22 28.83
N THR A 79 -14.47 -6.10 27.84
CA THR A 79 -13.53 -7.23 27.78
C THR A 79 -12.19 -6.82 27.17
N GLY A 80 -11.08 -7.26 27.75
CA GLY A 80 -9.73 -7.15 27.15
C GLY A 80 -8.86 -6.01 27.68
N LEU A 81 -9.30 -5.32 28.75
CA LEU A 81 -8.44 -4.43 29.54
C LEU A 81 -7.77 -5.21 30.67
N THR A 82 -6.60 -4.74 31.10
CA THR A 82 -5.96 -5.21 32.33
C THR A 82 -6.55 -4.48 33.55
N THR A 83 -6.40 -5.05 34.75
CA THR A 83 -6.85 -4.41 35.99
C THR A 83 -6.27 -3.00 36.18
N THR A 84 -5.03 -2.78 35.74
CA THR A 84 -4.39 -1.45 35.76
C THR A 84 -5.09 -0.48 34.80
N GLN A 85 -5.47 -0.94 33.61
CA GLN A 85 -6.16 -0.12 32.61
C GLN A 85 -7.59 0.21 33.03
N GLU A 86 -8.30 -0.74 33.65
CA GLU A 86 -9.63 -0.52 34.22
C GLU A 86 -9.59 0.56 35.30
N ASN A 87 -8.65 0.47 36.24
CA ASN A 87 -8.47 1.48 37.29
C ASN A 87 -8.16 2.87 36.71
N GLN A 88 -7.24 2.96 35.76
CA GLN A 88 -6.93 4.23 35.09
C GLN A 88 -8.15 4.81 34.35
N LEU A 89 -8.96 3.97 33.71
CA LEU A 89 -10.17 4.40 33.02
C LEU A 89 -11.23 4.93 34.01
N ILE A 90 -11.38 4.28 35.17
CA ILE A 90 -12.27 4.74 36.25
C ILE A 90 -11.82 6.12 36.78
N GLU A 91 -10.52 6.29 37.02
CA GLU A 91 -9.93 7.57 37.47
C GLU A 91 -10.16 8.69 36.45
N ILE A 92 -9.94 8.41 35.16
CA ILE A 92 -10.21 9.37 34.08
C ILE A 92 -11.69 9.72 34.02
N SER A 93 -12.58 8.72 34.02
CA SER A 93 -14.03 8.92 33.91
C SER A 93 -14.61 9.76 35.06
N SER A 94 -13.98 9.68 36.24
CA SER A 94 -14.39 10.40 37.44
C SER A 94 -13.84 11.83 37.52
N ASN A 95 -12.96 12.24 36.59
CA ASN A 95 -12.26 13.52 36.66
C ASN A 95 -12.95 14.61 35.81
N SER A 96 -13.60 15.56 36.48
CA SER A 96 -14.31 16.68 35.86
C SER A 96 -13.41 17.61 35.03
N ASN A 97 -12.14 17.79 35.42
CA ASN A 97 -11.20 18.64 34.70
C ASN A 97 -10.79 17.99 33.38
N LEU A 98 -10.49 16.69 33.41
CA LEU A 98 -10.19 15.93 32.19
C LEU A 98 -11.39 15.92 31.24
N LYS A 99 -12.62 15.87 31.76
CA LYS A 99 -13.85 15.97 30.94
C LYS A 99 -13.97 17.31 30.22
N ARG A 100 -13.53 18.39 30.86
CA ARG A 100 -13.49 19.72 30.24
C ARG A 100 -12.41 19.78 29.15
N VAL A 101 -11.19 19.34 29.45
CA VAL A 101 -10.08 19.27 28.49
C VAL A 101 -10.44 18.40 27.28
N PHE A 102 -11.14 17.29 27.50
CA PHE A 102 -11.63 16.41 26.43
C PHE A 102 -12.59 17.11 25.47
N LYS A 103 -13.49 17.97 25.97
CA LYS A 103 -14.40 18.76 25.11
C LYS A 103 -13.70 19.87 24.34
N GLU A 104 -12.61 20.39 24.88
CA GLU A 104 -11.84 21.50 24.30
C GLU A 104 -10.76 21.02 23.32
N SER A 105 -10.40 19.73 23.32
CA SER A 105 -9.30 19.17 22.53
C SER A 105 -9.76 18.08 21.56
N SER A 106 -8.92 17.79 20.55
CA SER A 106 -9.16 16.65 19.66
C SER A 106 -8.91 15.33 20.39
N LEU A 107 -9.56 14.26 19.95
CA LEU A 107 -9.44 12.93 20.57
C LEU A 107 -7.98 12.48 20.71
N SER A 108 -7.18 12.61 19.64
CA SER A 108 -5.77 12.22 19.65
C SER A 108 -4.93 13.12 20.56
N SER A 109 -5.20 14.43 20.58
CA SER A 109 -4.51 15.38 21.46
C SER A 109 -4.81 15.10 22.93
N PHE A 110 -6.05 14.76 23.26
CA PHE A 110 -6.46 14.39 24.62
C PHE A 110 -5.65 13.20 25.13
N TRP A 111 -5.67 12.08 24.40
CA TRP A 111 -4.94 10.86 24.78
C TRP A 111 -3.43 11.06 24.85
N LEU A 112 -2.85 11.96 24.02
CA LEU A 112 -1.44 12.33 24.11
C LEU A 112 -1.13 13.16 25.38
N ASN A 113 -2.03 14.07 25.76
CA ASN A 113 -1.85 14.93 26.92
C ASN A 113 -1.89 14.15 28.23
N ILE A 114 -2.80 13.18 28.35
CA ILE A 114 -2.95 12.38 29.58
C ILE A 114 -2.01 11.17 29.64
N ARG A 115 -1.17 10.98 28.61
CA ARG A 115 -0.26 9.82 28.50
C ARG A 115 0.79 9.76 29.59
N GLN A 116 1.23 10.91 30.12
CA GLN A 116 2.23 10.93 31.20
C GLN A 116 1.64 10.40 32.51
N ASP A 117 0.39 10.75 32.81
CA ASP A 117 -0.29 10.37 34.05
C ASP A 117 -0.94 8.98 33.95
N TYR A 118 -1.43 8.61 32.75
CA TYR A 118 -2.15 7.35 32.50
C TYR A 118 -1.59 6.59 31.28
N PRO A 119 -0.34 6.06 31.35
CA PRO A 119 0.37 5.55 30.18
C PRO A 119 -0.27 4.29 29.57
N GLU A 120 -0.73 3.34 30.38
CA GLU A 120 -1.23 2.02 29.91
C GLU A 120 -2.53 2.12 29.11
N ILE A 121 -3.49 2.90 29.63
CA ILE A 121 -4.77 3.15 28.95
C ILE A 121 -4.57 4.07 27.75
N SER A 122 -3.69 5.08 27.86
CA SER A 122 -3.41 6.02 26.77
C SER A 122 -2.71 5.34 25.61
N ASP A 123 -1.73 4.47 25.84
CA ASP A 123 -1.09 3.71 24.77
C ASP A 123 -2.08 2.76 24.08
N SER A 124 -2.99 2.16 24.84
CA SER A 124 -4.04 1.29 24.30
C SER A 124 -5.07 2.06 23.47
N ALA A 125 -5.39 3.30 23.85
CA ALA A 125 -6.25 4.22 23.09
C ALA A 125 -5.54 4.80 21.85
N LEU A 126 -4.26 5.14 21.98
CA LEU A 126 -3.47 5.72 20.89
C LEU A 126 -3.18 4.71 19.79
N ARG A 127 -2.98 3.42 20.09
CA ARG A 127 -2.76 2.38 19.06
C ARG A 127 -3.79 2.39 17.92
N PRO A 128 -5.12 2.33 18.17
CA PRO A 128 -6.11 2.42 17.11
C PRO A 128 -6.24 3.84 16.52
N LEU A 129 -5.96 4.90 17.28
CA LEU A 129 -6.00 6.28 16.79
C LEU A 129 -4.79 6.66 15.91
N MET A 130 -3.65 6.00 16.12
CA MET A 130 -2.41 6.15 15.36
C MET A 130 -2.36 5.29 14.10
N LEU A 131 -3.48 4.67 13.69
CA LEU A 131 -3.57 4.02 12.38
C LEU A 131 -3.23 4.99 11.22
N PHE A 132 -3.13 6.30 11.44
CA PHE A 132 -2.72 7.30 10.45
C PHE A 132 -1.21 7.39 10.15
N SER A 133 -0.38 6.44 10.59
CA SER A 133 0.85 6.14 9.82
C SER A 133 0.53 5.66 8.40
N THR A 134 -0.73 5.29 8.14
CA THR A 134 -1.25 5.06 6.80
C THR A 134 -1.47 6.33 5.99
N THR A 135 -1.45 7.56 6.49
CA THR A 135 -1.59 8.71 5.57
C THR A 135 -0.34 8.83 4.71
N TYR A 136 0.84 8.78 5.32
CA TYR A 136 2.10 8.72 4.57
C TYR A 136 2.21 7.45 3.72
N LEU A 137 1.86 6.27 4.26
CA LEU A 137 1.94 5.02 3.48
C LEU A 137 0.87 4.93 2.39
N CYS A 138 -0.33 5.49 2.60
CA CYS A 138 -1.36 5.61 1.58
C CYS A 138 -0.96 6.64 0.55
N GLU A 139 -0.48 7.82 0.93
CA GLU A 139 0.04 8.84 0.00
C GLU A 139 1.21 8.30 -0.81
N LYS A 140 2.20 7.68 -0.15
CA LYS A 140 3.31 6.98 -0.80
C LYS A 140 2.80 5.87 -1.72
N GLY A 141 1.81 5.09 -1.28
CA GLY A 141 1.16 4.03 -2.06
C GLY A 141 0.37 4.56 -3.25
N PHE A 142 -0.33 5.68 -3.11
CA PHE A 142 -1.08 6.35 -4.17
C PHE A 142 -0.13 6.99 -5.16
N SER A 143 0.93 7.66 -4.71
CA SER A 143 1.99 8.20 -5.58
C SER A 143 2.68 7.08 -6.35
N ALA A 144 3.04 5.98 -5.69
CA ALA A 144 3.66 4.81 -6.32
C ALA A 144 2.71 4.12 -7.30
N TYR A 145 1.42 4.02 -6.96
CA TYR A 145 0.38 3.49 -7.84
C TYR A 145 0.19 4.38 -9.08
N VAL A 146 0.08 5.70 -8.91
CA VAL A 146 -0.07 6.66 -10.02
C VAL A 146 1.15 6.58 -10.94
N TYR A 147 2.36 6.53 -10.38
CA TYR A 147 3.59 6.35 -11.14
C TYR A 147 3.61 5.04 -11.94
N THR A 148 3.31 3.91 -11.28
CA THR A 148 3.34 2.57 -11.89
C THR A 148 2.23 2.40 -12.94
N LYS A 149 1.04 2.92 -12.68
CA LYS A 149 -0.10 2.92 -13.62
C LYS A 149 0.18 3.75 -14.87
N ASN A 150 0.94 4.84 -14.76
CA ASN A 150 1.35 5.63 -15.92
C ASN A 150 2.29 4.83 -16.85
N LYS A 151 3.12 3.94 -16.29
CA LYS A 151 4.05 3.07 -17.03
C LYS A 151 3.39 1.85 -17.69
N TYR A 152 2.35 1.27 -17.07
CA TYR A 152 1.73 0.00 -17.49
C TYR A 152 0.22 0.12 -17.79
N ARG A 153 -0.23 1.14 -18.52
CA ARG A 153 -1.66 1.40 -18.82
C ARG A 153 -2.49 0.21 -19.36
N ASN A 154 -1.85 -0.86 -19.84
CA ASN A 154 -2.52 -2.03 -20.43
C ASN A 154 -2.52 -3.31 -19.56
N ARG A 155 -1.97 -3.33 -18.33
CA ARG A 155 -1.97 -4.53 -17.48
C ARG A 155 -2.56 -4.24 -16.10
N LEU A 156 -3.50 -5.09 -15.69
CA LEU A 156 -4.42 -4.82 -14.56
C LEU A 156 -3.84 -5.16 -13.17
N ASN A 157 -2.69 -5.84 -13.06
CA ASN A 157 -2.19 -6.32 -11.78
C ASN A 157 -0.93 -5.58 -11.33
N ILE A 158 -1.09 -4.69 -10.34
CA ILE A 158 -0.06 -3.79 -9.78
C ILE A 158 0.28 -4.20 -8.32
N GLU A 159 -0.37 -5.23 -7.79
CA GLU A 159 -0.30 -5.60 -6.37
C GLU A 159 1.12 -5.97 -5.92
N SER A 160 1.82 -6.78 -6.70
CA SER A 160 3.18 -7.23 -6.38
C SER A 160 4.19 -6.08 -6.33
N ASP A 161 4.08 -5.13 -7.26
CA ASP A 161 4.96 -3.96 -7.35
C ASP A 161 4.75 -3.01 -6.16
N LEU A 162 3.48 -2.75 -5.81
CA LEU A 162 3.13 -1.95 -4.64
C LEU A 162 3.63 -2.60 -3.35
N ARG A 163 3.57 -3.93 -3.25
CA ARG A 163 4.04 -4.67 -2.08
C ARG A 163 5.54 -4.49 -1.86
N ILE A 164 6.33 -4.47 -2.93
CA ILE A 164 7.78 -4.22 -2.87
C ILE A 164 8.03 -2.75 -2.50
N GLN A 165 7.36 -1.80 -3.16
CA GLN A 165 7.55 -0.35 -2.96
C GLN A 165 7.12 0.14 -1.55
N LEU A 166 6.16 -0.55 -0.93
CA LEU A 166 5.64 -0.27 0.41
C LEU A 166 6.31 -1.11 1.50
N SER A 167 7.16 -2.07 1.14
CA SER A 167 7.88 -2.88 2.13
C SER A 167 8.99 -2.08 2.81
N ASN A 168 9.25 -2.37 4.09
CA ASN A 168 10.43 -1.88 4.82
C ASN A 168 11.68 -2.74 4.51
N ILE A 169 11.73 -3.42 3.36
CA ILE A 169 12.90 -4.19 2.97
C ILE A 169 13.91 -3.19 2.42
N ASP A 170 14.95 -2.92 3.21
CA ASP A 170 16.05 -2.08 2.74
C ASP A 170 16.78 -2.78 1.59
N PRO A 171 16.91 -2.13 0.43
CA PRO A 171 17.69 -2.69 -0.66
C PRO A 171 19.15 -2.76 -0.21
N LYS A 172 19.76 -3.95 -0.24
CA LYS A 172 21.16 -4.19 0.13
C LYS A 172 22.14 -3.66 -0.93
N ILE A 173 22.04 -2.37 -1.23
CA ILE A 173 22.85 -1.64 -2.21
C ILE A 173 24.34 -1.60 -1.80
N PRO A 174 24.73 -1.42 -0.51
CA PRO A 174 26.14 -1.39 -0.12
C PRO A 174 26.86 -2.72 -0.38
N ASP A 175 26.18 -3.85 -0.13
CA ASP A 175 26.74 -5.18 -0.36
C ASP A 175 26.97 -5.46 -1.86
N LEU A 176 26.14 -4.86 -2.72
CA LEU A 176 26.23 -4.96 -4.17
C LEU A 176 27.51 -4.35 -4.73
N GLY A 177 27.99 -3.24 -4.15
CA GLY A 177 29.25 -2.59 -4.56
C GLY A 177 30.51 -3.32 -4.09
N SER A 178 30.39 -4.25 -3.12
CA SER A 178 31.50 -5.04 -2.58
C SER A 178 31.64 -6.43 -3.23
N ALA A 179 30.71 -6.80 -4.11
CA ALA A 179 30.67 -8.12 -4.70
C ALA A 179 31.60 -8.24 -5.90
N ILE A 180 32.33 -9.36 -5.95
CA ILE A 180 33.34 -9.64 -6.99
C ILE A 180 32.74 -10.42 -8.15
N PHE A 181 31.69 -11.20 -7.88
CA PHE A 181 31.07 -12.06 -8.88
C PHE A 181 29.59 -11.77 -8.95
N PHE A 182 29.16 -11.35 -10.12
CA PHE A 182 27.75 -11.16 -10.44
C PHE A 182 27.27 -12.24 -11.40
N ILE A 183 26.08 -12.71 -11.13
CA ILE A 183 25.28 -13.50 -12.06
C ILE A 183 24.13 -12.62 -12.44
N PHE A 184 23.95 -12.42 -13.73
CA PHE A 184 22.96 -11.50 -14.25
C PHE A 184 22.18 -12.16 -15.38
N SER A 185 20.85 -12.11 -15.31
CA SER A 185 19.99 -12.53 -16.41
C SER A 185 18.99 -11.44 -16.76
N LYS A 186 18.96 -11.05 -18.03
CA LYS A 186 17.88 -10.23 -18.59
C LYS A 186 16.73 -11.11 -19.08
N GLY A 187 15.56 -10.96 -18.46
CA GLY A 187 14.28 -11.54 -18.89
C GLY A 187 14.07 -12.96 -18.38
N VAL A 188 13.73 -13.07 -17.11
CA VAL A 188 13.27 -14.31 -16.45
C VAL A 188 11.78 -14.48 -16.71
N ARG A 189 11.39 -15.65 -17.25
CA ARG A 189 10.02 -15.93 -17.71
C ARG A 189 9.36 -17.03 -16.90
N GLN A 190 8.11 -16.83 -16.50
CA GLN A 190 7.31 -17.88 -15.89
C GLN A 190 6.95 -18.96 -16.95
N ARG A 191 7.15 -20.24 -16.62
CA ARG A 191 7.01 -21.38 -17.53
C ARG A 191 5.55 -21.67 -17.88
N LYS A 192 4.60 -21.43 -16.96
CA LYS A 192 3.15 -21.72 -17.16
C LYS A 192 2.27 -20.85 -16.24
N SER A 193 1.70 -19.75 -16.74
CA SER A 193 0.45 -19.19 -16.21
C SER A 193 -0.21 -18.26 -17.25
N LEU A 194 -1.54 -18.11 -17.19
CA LEU A 194 -2.32 -17.18 -18.03
C LEU A 194 -1.98 -15.69 -17.77
N GLY A 195 -1.05 -15.39 -16.86
CA GLY A 195 -0.50 -14.06 -16.61
C GLY A 195 1.02 -14.02 -16.84
N ASN A 196 1.47 -13.11 -17.70
CA ASN A 196 2.89 -12.89 -17.95
C ASN A 196 3.51 -12.07 -16.80
N ALA A 197 3.98 -12.75 -15.74
CA ALA A 197 4.93 -12.17 -14.79
C ALA A 197 6.34 -12.36 -15.35
N ASP A 198 6.86 -11.32 -16.01
CA ASP A 198 8.23 -11.25 -16.47
C ASP A 198 9.06 -10.47 -15.44
N ILE A 199 10.14 -11.06 -14.94
CA ILE A 199 11.14 -10.32 -14.15
C ILE A 199 12.20 -9.85 -15.15
N ASP A 200 12.37 -8.53 -15.25
CA ASP A 200 13.25 -7.93 -16.26
C ASP A 200 14.73 -8.26 -16.02
N ASP A 201 15.20 -8.14 -14.78
CA ASP A 201 16.61 -8.30 -14.41
C ASP A 201 16.72 -9.14 -13.12
N LEU A 202 17.43 -10.27 -13.17
CA LEU A 202 17.82 -11.03 -11.98
C LEU A 202 19.33 -10.90 -11.78
N ALA A 203 19.75 -10.43 -10.61
CA ALA A 203 21.14 -10.39 -10.21
C ALA A 203 21.38 -11.16 -8.91
N SER A 204 22.40 -12.02 -8.87
CA SER A 204 22.95 -12.57 -7.62
C SER A 204 24.43 -12.27 -7.51
N TYR A 205 24.93 -12.08 -6.31
CA TYR A 205 26.28 -11.56 -6.08
C TYR A 205 27.00 -12.32 -4.95
N GLY A 206 28.33 -12.30 -4.94
CA GLY A 206 29.14 -12.84 -3.84
C GLY A 206 30.50 -12.15 -3.68
N LYS A 207 31.00 -12.12 -2.45
CA LYS A 207 32.31 -11.54 -2.09
C LYS A 207 33.48 -12.43 -2.53
N ASN A 208 33.23 -13.72 -2.77
CA ASN A 208 34.17 -14.67 -3.35
C ASN A 208 33.41 -15.69 -4.24
N PHE A 209 34.16 -16.52 -4.97
CA PHE A 209 33.60 -17.45 -5.96
C PHE A 209 32.65 -18.46 -5.32
N GLU A 210 33.03 -19.04 -4.18
CA GLU A 210 32.25 -20.05 -3.47
C GLU A 210 30.91 -19.49 -2.99
N GLN A 211 30.91 -18.30 -2.40
CA GLN A 211 29.70 -17.62 -1.98
C GLN A 211 28.79 -17.29 -3.16
N ALA A 212 29.36 -16.79 -4.26
CA ALA A 212 28.61 -16.49 -5.47
C ALA A 212 27.98 -17.76 -6.08
N LEU A 213 28.72 -18.87 -6.10
CA LEU A 213 28.24 -20.17 -6.56
C LEU A 213 27.11 -20.71 -5.65
N ASN A 214 27.23 -20.56 -4.33
CA ASN A 214 26.18 -20.97 -3.39
C ASN A 214 24.91 -20.12 -3.56
N HIS A 215 25.04 -18.81 -3.76
CA HIS A 215 23.91 -17.94 -4.07
C HIS A 215 23.26 -18.28 -5.41
N LEU A 216 24.07 -18.61 -6.43
CA LEU A 216 23.57 -19.07 -7.73
C LEU A 216 22.71 -20.34 -7.60
N LYS A 217 23.23 -21.33 -6.88
CA LYS A 217 22.53 -22.61 -6.65
C LYS A 217 21.19 -22.37 -5.96
N ARG A 218 21.17 -21.52 -4.92
CA ARG A 218 19.93 -21.14 -4.23
C ARG A 218 18.94 -20.43 -5.15
N ALA A 219 19.43 -19.51 -5.98
CA ALA A 219 18.60 -18.81 -6.95
C ALA A 219 17.94 -19.79 -7.94
N PHE A 220 18.69 -20.76 -8.47
CA PHE A 220 18.14 -21.79 -9.36
C PHE A 220 17.08 -22.68 -8.68
N VAL A 221 17.29 -23.07 -7.42
CA VAL A 221 16.28 -23.83 -6.65
C VAL A 221 14.99 -23.04 -6.51
N ILE A 222 15.08 -21.77 -6.11
CA ILE A 222 13.91 -20.88 -5.97
C ILE A 222 13.21 -20.70 -7.32
N MET A 223 13.98 -20.48 -8.38
CA MET A 223 13.43 -20.33 -9.72
C MET A 223 12.66 -21.56 -10.17
N ASP A 224 13.18 -22.76 -9.92
CA ASP A 224 12.49 -23.99 -10.31
C ASP A 224 11.20 -24.20 -9.50
N GLN A 225 11.26 -23.98 -8.17
CA GLN A 225 10.07 -24.00 -7.30
C GLN A 225 8.99 -23.01 -7.75
N MET A 226 9.40 -21.83 -8.21
CA MET A 226 8.51 -20.76 -8.66
C MET A 226 8.15 -20.85 -10.15
N ASN A 227 8.50 -21.95 -10.83
CA ASN A 227 8.27 -22.16 -12.26
C ASN A 227 8.83 -21.05 -13.15
N PHE A 228 10.01 -20.50 -12.85
CA PHE A 228 10.71 -19.53 -13.70
C PHE A 228 11.79 -20.19 -14.58
N SER A 229 12.07 -19.55 -15.71
CA SER A 229 13.08 -19.96 -16.69
C SER A 229 13.97 -18.77 -17.07
N LEU A 230 15.25 -19.05 -17.32
CA LEU A 230 16.21 -18.06 -17.77
C LEU A 230 16.36 -18.10 -19.29
N LYS A 231 16.61 -16.92 -19.88
CA LYS A 231 17.13 -16.82 -21.25
C LYS A 231 18.63 -16.98 -21.20
N THR A 232 19.12 -18.17 -21.56
CA THR A 232 20.54 -18.54 -21.49
C THR A 232 21.44 -17.57 -22.26
N ASN A 233 21.01 -17.09 -23.43
CA ASN A 233 21.73 -16.10 -24.24
C ASN A 233 21.82 -14.69 -23.61
N LYS A 234 21.09 -14.45 -22.52
CA LYS A 234 21.10 -13.20 -21.75
C LYS A 234 21.64 -13.38 -20.33
N CYS A 235 22.20 -14.55 -20.04
CA CYS A 235 22.83 -14.85 -18.77
C CYS A 235 24.33 -14.58 -18.83
N PHE A 236 24.83 -13.83 -17.86
CA PHE A 236 26.24 -13.55 -17.67
C PHE A 236 26.62 -14.05 -16.27
N PHE A 237 27.59 -14.96 -16.19
CA PHE A 237 27.98 -15.59 -14.94
C PHE A 237 29.38 -15.16 -14.53
N PHE A 238 29.58 -14.92 -13.24
CA PHE A 238 30.88 -14.63 -12.63
C PHE A 238 31.64 -13.44 -13.24
N ASN A 239 30.91 -12.43 -13.70
CA ASN A 239 31.53 -11.19 -14.16
C ASN A 239 31.91 -10.29 -12.98
N LYS A 240 33.01 -9.55 -13.14
CA LYS A 240 33.45 -8.51 -12.19
C LYS A 240 32.71 -7.18 -12.35
N ASN A 241 32.00 -7.03 -13.46
CA ASN A 241 31.18 -5.87 -13.81
C ASN A 241 29.86 -6.30 -14.47
N ILE A 242 28.76 -5.65 -14.13
CA ILE A 242 27.45 -5.87 -14.77
C ILE A 242 26.71 -4.56 -15.00
N GLU A 243 25.86 -4.55 -16.04
CA GLU A 243 24.85 -3.52 -16.20
C GLU A 243 23.53 -3.98 -15.58
N LEU A 244 23.08 -3.29 -14.52
CA LEU A 244 21.81 -3.59 -13.85
C LEU A 244 21.01 -2.29 -13.69
N LEU A 245 19.74 -2.29 -14.12
CA LEU A 245 18.83 -1.15 -13.92
C LEU A 245 19.42 0.22 -14.34
N GLY A 246 20.18 0.25 -15.43
CA GLY A 246 20.78 1.49 -15.94
C GLY A 246 22.06 1.95 -15.26
N HIS A 247 22.65 1.11 -14.42
CA HIS A 247 23.92 1.36 -13.72
C HIS A 247 24.95 0.31 -14.09
N ASN A 248 26.21 0.71 -14.16
CA ASN A 248 27.36 -0.18 -14.15
C ASN A 248 27.73 -0.47 -12.69
N ILE A 249 27.71 -1.74 -12.31
CA ILE A 249 28.06 -2.21 -10.97
C ILE A 249 29.39 -2.95 -11.08
N SER A 250 30.33 -2.59 -10.22
CA SER A 250 31.63 -3.24 -10.09
C SER A 250 32.12 -3.19 -8.65
N VAL A 251 33.25 -3.86 -8.38
CA VAL A 251 33.95 -3.75 -7.08
C VAL A 251 34.37 -2.32 -6.73
N ASN A 252 34.49 -1.44 -7.74
CA ASN A 252 34.84 -0.03 -7.56
C ASN A 252 33.61 0.84 -7.25
N GLY A 253 32.43 0.22 -7.07
CA GLY A 253 31.17 0.90 -6.79
C GLY A 253 30.18 0.87 -7.96
N ILE A 254 29.12 1.66 -7.78
CA ILE A 254 27.97 1.74 -8.69
C ILE A 254 28.01 3.08 -9.39
N THR A 255 28.05 3.09 -10.72
CA THR A 255 28.03 4.31 -11.53
C THR A 255 26.90 4.28 -12.56
N PRO A 256 26.24 5.42 -12.85
CA PRO A 256 25.22 5.47 -13.90
C PRO A 256 25.85 5.23 -15.28
N LEU A 257 25.13 4.56 -16.17
CA LEU A 257 25.61 4.35 -17.54
C LEU A 257 25.67 5.67 -18.32
N ASN A 258 26.70 5.83 -19.15
CA ASN A 258 26.89 7.04 -19.98
C ASN A 258 25.66 7.40 -20.84
N ARG A 259 24.93 6.40 -21.33
CA ARG A 259 23.67 6.62 -22.08
C ARG A 259 22.59 7.33 -21.24
N ASN A 260 22.50 7.00 -19.95
CA ASN A 260 21.54 7.60 -19.04
C ASN A 260 21.97 9.03 -18.66
N ILE A 261 23.28 9.25 -18.46
CA ILE A 261 23.84 10.58 -18.22
C ILE A 261 23.59 11.49 -19.41
N LYS A 262 23.81 11.01 -20.64
CA LYS A 262 23.53 11.76 -21.88
C LYS A 262 22.05 12.11 -22.00
N ALA A 263 21.15 11.14 -21.80
CA ALA A 263 19.72 11.38 -21.87
C ALA A 263 19.24 12.45 -20.88
N ILE A 264 19.75 12.45 -19.64
CA ILE A 264 19.41 13.47 -18.63
C ILE A 264 20.00 14.84 -19.02
N THR A 265 21.24 14.88 -19.50
CA THR A 265 21.92 16.12 -19.88
C THR A 265 21.25 16.77 -21.09
N GLU A 266 20.90 15.99 -22.11
CA GLU A 266 20.15 16.44 -23.29
C GLU A 266 18.74 16.90 -22.92
N PHE A 267 18.05 16.17 -22.03
CA PHE A 267 16.73 16.57 -21.54
C PHE A 267 16.78 17.90 -20.79
N LYS A 268 17.78 18.12 -19.92
CA LYS A 268 18.00 19.41 -19.25
C LYS A 268 18.29 20.54 -20.23
N HIS A 269 19.04 20.26 -21.30
CA HIS A 269 19.31 21.23 -22.35
C HIS A 269 18.03 21.62 -23.10
N LEU A 270 17.18 20.64 -23.44
CA LEU A 270 15.88 20.88 -24.09
C LEU A 270 14.91 21.68 -23.20
N LEU A 271 14.84 21.37 -21.89
CA LEU A 271 14.04 22.13 -20.94
C LEU A 271 14.49 23.59 -20.80
N ARG A 272 15.79 23.84 -20.90
CA ARG A 272 16.37 25.19 -20.89
C ARG A 272 16.01 25.97 -22.16
N ILE A 273 16.04 25.33 -23.33
CA ILE A 273 15.59 25.94 -24.60
C ILE A 273 14.10 26.28 -24.54
N LEU A 274 13.29 25.41 -23.93
CA LEU A 274 11.83 25.54 -23.88
C LEU A 274 11.31 26.42 -22.73
N GLY A 275 12.19 26.97 -21.87
CA GLY A 275 11.79 27.86 -20.76
C GLY A 275 11.01 27.19 -19.63
N LEU A 276 10.97 25.86 -19.56
CA LEU A 276 10.18 25.10 -18.59
C LEU A 276 10.96 24.92 -17.27
N LYS A 277 10.70 25.76 -16.27
CA LYS A 277 11.36 25.73 -14.94
C LYS A 277 10.89 24.61 -13.99
N HIS A 278 9.90 23.78 -14.36
CA HIS A 278 9.12 23.00 -13.39
C HIS A 278 9.21 21.47 -13.51
N SER A 279 10.41 20.92 -13.72
CA SER A 279 10.61 19.45 -13.72
C SER A 279 11.90 19.03 -13.03
N LEU A 280 12.12 19.56 -11.82
CA LEU A 280 13.24 19.19 -10.94
C LEU A 280 12.85 18.15 -9.88
N TYR A 281 11.94 17.23 -10.21
CA TYR A 281 11.51 16.14 -9.32
C TYR A 281 12.08 14.75 -9.67
N LEU A 282 12.86 14.62 -10.75
CA LEU A 282 13.38 13.32 -11.21
C LEU A 282 14.85 13.05 -10.84
N ALA A 283 15.47 13.86 -9.97
CA ALA A 283 16.88 13.72 -9.63
C ALA A 283 17.17 13.90 -8.13
N LYS A 284 16.41 13.19 -7.28
CA LYS A 284 16.83 12.84 -5.93
C LYS A 284 16.67 11.34 -5.74
#